data_AF-A0A935BV90-F1
#
_entry.id   AF-A0A935BV90-F1
#
_cell.length_a   1.000
_cell.length_b   1.000
_cell.length_c   1.000
_cell.angle_alpha   90.00
_cell.angle_beta   90.00
_cell.angle_gamma   90.00
#
_symmetry.space_group_name_H-M   'P 1'
#
loop_
_entity.id
_entity.type
_entity.pdbx_description
1 polymer ?
#
loop_
_entity_poly.entity_id
_entity_poly.type
_entity_poly.pdbx_seq_one_letter_code
_entity_poly.pdbx_strand_id
1 'polypeptide(L)'
;MAHTMHIQCQGTTIIPGKLILAYLSTDVLRKTEIKAIAGLQRSIVNIPEDGKTDLKILQSTLIKDISISDADISIDFPYPVPGDPIVVNIDVHNSGDYAIDSFVVKLYASSQNSPNNLVGLKTVVGPFLAGDHKLLSFPFNFPTNGGDIIAIIDANNEISELFEDNNRATLHLTNTAPQSRIIASLTSGKLPLKVDLDASGSYDIEGDSLSYVWNFGDGAPSADGVKVSHTFNAAGVYSVALTAVDKYGAVGTAVVSITVYNSDNCLQSNILENQWKGEYYNNTTLNGQPRMIRNDGDSFINFNWYDPEPSTICGISQDQFSVRWTRSIVFTPGTYRFSMSVDDGGRLVIDGQTIIDKWIDQAETLYQANVTLTAGTHLVIFEYYEKTGAAVAKLSWQNLQSGQKEVPIAWYKFESNGNDSSGNQINGKLFGDPF
;
A
#
# COMPACT_ATOMS: atom_id res chain seq x y z
N MET A 1 5.70 45.76 -16.00
CA MET A 1 6.73 46.81 -15.80
C MET A 1 6.67 47.24 -14.34
N ALA A 2 7.73 47.00 -13.57
CA ALA A 2 7.82 47.52 -12.21
C ALA A 2 8.09 49.03 -12.31
N HIS A 3 7.21 49.85 -11.75
CA HIS A 3 7.44 51.29 -11.66
C HIS A 3 8.29 51.55 -10.42
N THR A 4 9.59 51.78 -10.61
CA THR A 4 10.47 52.24 -9.53
C THR A 4 10.28 53.74 -9.37
N MET A 5 9.73 54.18 -8.24
CA MET A 5 9.64 55.59 -7.91
C MET A 5 10.96 56.04 -7.26
N HIS A 6 11.67 56.96 -7.92
CA HIS A 6 12.84 57.62 -7.34
C HIS A 6 12.39 58.83 -6.52
N ILE A 7 12.60 58.78 -5.20
CA ILE A 7 12.38 59.93 -4.33
C ILE A 7 13.64 60.81 -4.40
N GLN A 8 13.53 61.99 -4.98
CA GLN A 8 14.64 62.95 -5.05
C GLN A 8 14.49 63.98 -3.93
N CYS A 9 15.37 63.92 -2.92
CA CYS A 9 15.41 64.92 -1.86
C CYS A 9 15.94 66.25 -2.41
N GLN A 10 15.12 67.30 -2.41
CA GLN A 10 15.62 68.67 -2.57
C GLN A 10 15.91 69.29 -1.21
N GLY A 11 17.19 69.59 -0.96
CA GLY A 11 17.67 70.24 0.27
C GLY A 11 18.82 69.46 0.90
N THR A 12 20.03 69.99 0.76
CA THR A 12 21.25 69.47 1.38
C THR A 12 21.19 69.69 2.89
N THR A 13 20.72 68.68 3.65
CA THR A 13 21.22 68.21 4.97
C THR A 13 20.21 67.19 5.52
N ILE A 14 20.61 65.93 5.65
CA ILE A 14 19.84 64.93 6.40
C ILE A 14 20.13 65.17 7.88
N ILE A 15 19.15 65.70 8.62
CA ILE A 15 19.21 65.79 10.08
C ILE A 15 18.46 64.57 10.63
N PRO A 16 19.07 63.72 11.48
CA PRO A 16 18.36 62.64 12.16
C PRO A 16 17.18 63.21 12.96
N GLY A 17 15.96 62.74 12.67
CA GLY A 17 14.77 63.06 13.47
C GLY A 17 13.86 64.19 12.98
N LYS A 18 13.95 64.66 11.71
CA LYS A 18 12.95 65.59 11.15
C LYS A 18 12.21 65.03 9.93
N LEU A 19 10.88 65.16 9.98
CA LEU A 19 9.89 64.68 9.02
C LEU A 19 10.05 65.34 7.64
N ILE A 20 9.92 64.57 6.56
CA ILE A 20 9.69 65.09 5.20
C ILE A 20 8.28 64.67 4.80
N LEU A 21 7.39 65.65 4.58
CA LEU A 21 6.04 65.39 4.07
C LEU A 21 6.12 65.04 2.57
N ALA A 22 5.51 63.92 2.17
CA ALA A 22 5.21 63.60 0.78
C ALA A 22 3.70 63.43 0.61
N TYR A 23 3.10 64.12 -0.36
CA TYR A 23 1.68 63.97 -0.70
C TYR A 23 1.53 62.90 -1.79
N LEU A 24 0.60 61.96 -1.59
CA LEU A 24 0.15 61.04 -2.63
C LEU A 24 -1.21 61.52 -3.17
N SER A 25 -1.28 61.73 -4.49
CA SER A 25 -2.52 62.03 -5.21
C SER A 25 -3.35 60.75 -5.34
N THR A 26 -4.60 60.79 -4.86
CA THR A 26 -5.55 59.67 -4.87
C THR A 26 -6.08 59.44 -6.28
N ASP A 27 -5.44 58.57 -7.06
CA ASP A 27 -6.08 58.02 -8.27
C ASP A 27 -5.59 56.62 -8.70
N VAL A 28 -4.92 55.86 -7.82
CA VAL A 28 -4.51 54.48 -8.14
C VAL A 28 -4.91 53.53 -7.02
N LEU A 29 -6.19 53.16 -7.01
CA LEU A 29 -6.67 51.93 -6.39
C LEU A 29 -6.06 50.74 -7.14
N ARG A 30 -5.07 50.08 -6.50
CA ARG A 30 -4.81 48.62 -6.45
C ARG A 30 -3.31 48.35 -6.36
N LYS A 31 -2.91 47.82 -5.19
CA LYS A 31 -1.60 47.21 -4.86
C LYS A 31 -0.37 48.02 -5.26
N THR A 32 0.10 48.85 -4.35
CA THR A 32 1.50 49.30 -4.34
C THR A 32 2.20 48.60 -3.19
N GLU A 33 3.01 47.59 -3.51
CA GLU A 33 3.92 46.97 -2.55
C GLU A 33 5.14 47.90 -2.42
N ILE A 34 5.35 48.51 -1.25
CA ILE A 34 6.57 49.28 -0.97
C ILE A 34 7.64 48.26 -0.59
N LYS A 35 8.50 47.89 -1.55
CA LYS A 35 9.70 47.08 -1.27
C LYS A 35 10.85 47.99 -0.85
N ALA A 36 11.20 47.97 0.43
CA ALA A 36 12.47 48.50 0.91
C ALA A 36 13.61 47.59 0.42
N ILE A 37 14.61 48.16 -0.25
CA ILE A 37 15.82 47.43 -0.61
C ILE A 37 16.77 47.47 0.60
N ALA A 38 17.10 46.27 1.08
CA ALA A 38 18.03 45.91 2.16
C ALA A 38 17.57 46.15 3.62
N GLY A 39 17.14 45.06 4.27
CA GLY A 39 17.46 44.81 5.70
C GLY A 39 16.33 44.78 6.72
N LEU A 40 15.12 45.23 6.43
CA LEU A 40 14.00 45.24 7.40
C LEU A 40 12.68 44.91 6.70
N GLN A 41 12.11 43.74 6.98
CA GLN A 41 10.71 43.46 6.62
C GLN A 41 9.80 44.22 7.58
N ARG A 42 8.89 45.05 7.05
CA ARG A 42 7.84 45.74 7.82
C ARG A 42 6.51 45.60 7.10
N SER A 43 5.48 45.22 7.84
CA SER A 43 4.10 45.11 7.36
C SER A 43 3.38 46.46 7.45
N ILE A 44 2.52 46.75 6.48
CA ILE A 44 1.68 47.97 6.42
C ILE A 44 0.34 47.70 7.13
N VAL A 45 -0.12 48.64 7.97
CA VAL A 45 -1.44 48.63 8.63
C VAL A 45 -2.50 49.30 7.73
N ASN A 46 -3.76 48.84 7.85
CA ASN A 46 -4.98 49.32 7.18
C ASN A 46 -5.04 50.85 6.96
N ILE A 47 -5.49 51.24 5.77
CA ILE A 47 -5.71 52.62 5.34
C ILE A 47 -7.19 52.99 5.56
N PRO A 48 -7.54 54.02 6.35
CA PRO A 48 -8.90 54.54 6.41
C PRO A 48 -9.27 55.36 5.15
N GLU A 49 -10.57 55.43 4.83
CA GLU A 49 -11.12 56.04 3.59
C GLU A 49 -10.84 57.54 3.39
N ASP A 50 -10.34 58.28 4.39
CA ASP A 50 -10.10 59.72 4.29
C ASP A 50 -8.67 60.11 3.86
N GLY A 51 -7.82 59.11 3.53
CA GLY A 51 -6.53 59.32 2.87
C GLY A 51 -5.50 60.07 3.71
N LYS A 52 -5.74 60.28 5.01
CA LYS A 52 -4.79 60.90 5.94
C LYS A 52 -4.30 59.86 6.94
N THR A 53 -3.06 59.41 6.78
CA THR A 53 -2.39 58.64 7.82
C THR A 53 -1.22 59.46 8.35
N ASP A 54 -1.14 59.65 9.66
CA ASP A 54 0.12 59.99 10.29
C ASP A 54 1.05 58.77 10.16
N LEU A 55 2.08 58.86 9.31
CA LEU A 55 3.21 57.94 9.37
C LEU A 55 3.98 58.25 10.67
N LYS A 56 3.51 57.69 11.79
CA LYS A 56 4.36 57.54 12.97
C LYS A 56 5.45 56.56 12.58
N ILE A 57 6.66 57.07 12.35
CA ILE A 57 7.84 56.26 12.61
C ILE A 57 7.76 55.97 14.10
N LEU A 58 7.28 54.78 14.46
CA LEU A 58 7.65 54.19 15.72
C LEU A 58 9.18 54.21 15.69
N GLN A 59 9.80 55.12 16.46
CA GLN A 59 11.11 54.84 17.04
C GLN A 59 11.06 53.38 17.43
N SER A 60 12.03 52.57 17.02
CA SER A 60 12.15 51.19 17.49
C SER A 60 11.87 51.23 18.98
N THR A 61 10.68 50.81 19.39
CA THR A 61 10.42 50.63 20.80
C THR A 61 11.23 49.39 21.05
N LEU A 62 12.45 49.61 21.54
CA LEU A 62 13.17 48.56 22.22
C LEU A 62 12.14 47.92 23.17
N ILE A 63 12.00 46.61 23.08
CA ILE A 63 10.93 45.84 23.74
C ILE A 63 11.54 44.67 24.47
N LYS A 64 10.86 44.21 25.51
CA LYS A 64 11.11 42.88 26.06
C LYS A 64 10.26 41.90 25.24
N ASP A 65 10.82 40.74 24.94
CA ASP A 65 10.11 39.66 24.25
C ASP A 65 10.81 38.37 24.63
N ILE A 66 10.22 37.62 25.56
CA ILE A 66 10.67 36.27 25.86
C ILE A 66 9.89 35.32 24.96
N SER A 67 10.50 34.24 24.51
CA SER A 67 9.84 33.36 23.54
C SER A 67 10.25 31.90 23.70
N ILE A 68 9.31 31.04 23.32
CA ILE A 68 9.49 29.59 23.23
C ILE A 68 8.61 29.04 22.11
N SER A 69 9.06 27.95 21.49
CA SER A 69 8.29 27.16 20.52
C SER A 69 8.27 25.67 20.90
N ASP A 70 7.42 24.89 20.25
CA ASP A 70 7.37 23.43 20.45
C ASP A 70 8.70 22.73 20.10
N ALA A 71 9.57 23.35 19.29
CA ALA A 71 10.89 22.82 18.97
C ALA A 71 11.91 23.02 20.12
N ASP A 72 11.63 23.92 21.06
CA ASP A 72 12.49 24.24 22.18
C ASP A 72 12.25 23.35 23.41
N ILE A 73 11.24 22.46 23.34
CA ILE A 73 10.96 21.46 24.37
C ILE A 73 11.40 20.07 23.90
N SER A 74 12.19 19.39 24.72
CA SER A 74 12.72 18.05 24.41
C SER A 74 12.84 17.20 25.67
N ILE A 75 13.07 15.91 25.50
CA ILE A 75 13.39 14.96 26.57
C ILE A 75 14.76 14.33 26.31
N ASP A 76 15.43 13.93 27.38
CA ASP A 76 16.78 13.36 27.35
C ASP A 76 16.85 11.92 26.81
N PHE A 77 15.70 11.22 26.77
CA PHE A 77 15.60 9.86 26.27
C PHE A 77 14.47 9.74 25.23
N PRO A 78 14.73 9.27 24.00
CA PRO A 78 13.74 9.33 22.91
C PRO A 78 12.60 8.29 23.01
N TYR A 79 12.80 7.21 23.79
CA TYR A 79 11.82 6.11 23.94
C TYR A 79 11.67 5.73 25.41
N PRO A 80 11.18 6.65 26.28
CA PRO A 80 11.04 6.36 27.70
C PRO A 80 9.90 5.36 27.92
N VAL A 81 10.11 4.43 28.85
CA VAL A 81 9.05 3.50 29.26
C VAL A 81 8.16 4.19 30.29
N PRO A 82 6.83 3.99 30.27
CA PRO A 82 6.00 4.64 31.27
C PRO A 82 6.36 4.30 32.72
N GLY A 83 6.56 5.34 33.51
CA GLY A 83 7.13 5.32 34.85
C GLY A 83 8.61 5.73 34.92
N ASP A 84 9.33 5.75 33.79
CA ASP A 84 10.75 6.12 33.76
C ASP A 84 10.95 7.58 34.17
N PRO A 85 11.99 7.87 34.96
CA PRO A 85 12.42 9.24 35.19
C PRO A 85 13.07 9.78 33.92
N ILE A 86 12.49 10.83 33.37
CA ILE A 86 13.01 11.60 32.25
C ILE A 86 13.35 13.03 32.69
N VAL A 87 14.12 13.73 31.88
CA VAL A 87 14.39 15.15 32.05
C VAL A 87 13.80 15.90 30.87
N VAL A 88 12.79 16.74 31.15
CA VAL A 88 12.25 17.69 30.18
C VAL A 88 13.18 18.90 30.12
N ASN A 89 13.73 19.17 28.94
CA ASN A 89 14.59 20.31 28.66
C ASN A 89 13.80 21.36 27.88
N ILE A 90 13.94 22.62 28.31
CA ILE A 90 13.23 23.77 27.76
C ILE A 90 14.26 24.85 27.43
N ASP A 91 14.42 25.20 26.15
CA ASP A 91 15.27 26.32 25.74
C ASP A 91 14.46 27.61 25.63
N VAL A 92 14.68 28.55 26.55
CA VAL A 92 13.96 29.83 26.58
C VAL A 92 14.80 30.90 25.94
N HIS A 93 14.22 31.74 25.08
CA HIS A 93 14.94 32.78 24.35
C HIS A 93 14.48 34.18 24.78
N ASN A 94 15.39 35.15 24.81
CA ASN A 94 15.05 36.58 24.80
C ASN A 94 15.16 37.10 23.37
N SER A 95 14.03 37.11 22.67
CA SER A 95 13.91 37.60 21.29
C SER A 95 13.74 39.13 21.21
N GLY A 96 13.66 39.81 22.36
CA GLY A 96 13.52 41.25 22.47
C GLY A 96 14.84 42.01 22.37
N ASP A 97 14.74 43.32 22.55
CA ASP A 97 15.87 44.26 22.50
C ASP A 97 16.40 44.66 23.88
N TYR A 98 15.66 44.34 24.96
CA TYR A 98 16.02 44.69 26.34
C TYR A 98 16.38 43.48 27.19
N ALA A 99 17.24 43.69 28.18
CA ALA A 99 17.52 42.69 29.20
C ALA A 99 16.28 42.46 30.10
N ILE A 100 16.10 41.21 30.52
CA ILE A 100 15.06 40.78 31.44
C ILE A 100 15.71 40.41 32.77
N ASP A 101 15.30 41.07 33.86
CA ASP A 101 15.90 40.87 35.19
C ASP A 101 15.49 39.53 35.81
N SER A 102 14.21 39.16 35.67
CA SER A 102 13.71 37.86 36.12
C SER A 102 12.41 37.47 35.42
N PHE A 103 12.19 36.17 35.27
CA PHE A 103 10.93 35.59 34.81
C PHE A 103 10.70 34.21 35.44
N VAL A 104 9.47 33.73 35.38
CA VAL A 104 9.07 32.41 35.89
C VAL A 104 8.70 31.50 34.74
N VAL A 105 9.22 30.28 34.77
CA VAL A 105 8.82 29.19 33.86
C VAL A 105 8.05 28.16 34.67
N LYS A 106 6.81 27.88 34.25
CA LYS A 106 5.96 26.83 34.82
C LYS A 106 5.81 25.70 33.81
N LEU A 107 5.97 24.47 34.30
CA LEU A 107 5.77 23.25 33.53
C LEU A 107 4.49 22.58 34.02
N TYR A 108 3.58 22.31 33.10
CA TYR A 108 2.35 21.58 33.36
C TYR A 108 2.36 20.24 32.64
N ALA A 109 1.74 19.23 33.24
CA ALA A 109 1.48 17.95 32.59
C ALA A 109 -0.03 17.71 32.48
N SER A 110 -0.49 17.31 31.30
CA SER A 110 -1.83 16.81 31.08
C SER A 110 -1.79 15.28 31.04
N SER A 111 -2.74 14.63 31.72
CA SER A 111 -3.03 13.22 31.53
C SER A 111 -4.55 13.07 31.34
N GLN A 112 -5.02 11.95 30.78
CA GLN A 112 -6.46 11.72 30.55
C GLN A 112 -7.32 11.93 31.81
N ASN A 113 -6.75 11.84 33.01
CA ASN A 113 -7.46 11.96 34.29
C ASN A 113 -7.11 13.24 35.08
N SER A 114 -6.27 14.14 34.57
CA SER A 114 -5.94 15.41 35.23
C SER A 114 -5.47 16.44 34.20
N PRO A 115 -6.31 17.43 33.86
CA PRO A 115 -5.90 18.50 32.97
C PRO A 115 -4.91 19.43 33.68
N ASN A 116 -3.75 19.61 33.05
CA ASN A 116 -2.74 20.66 33.33
C ASN A 116 -2.36 20.82 34.80
N ASN A 117 -1.86 19.76 35.44
CA ASN A 117 -1.28 19.87 36.77
C ASN A 117 0.09 20.56 36.70
N LEU A 118 0.39 21.47 37.64
CA LEU A 118 1.73 22.07 37.74
C LEU A 118 2.72 21.02 38.26
N VAL A 119 3.70 20.67 37.43
CA VAL A 119 4.71 19.64 37.74
C VAL A 119 6.11 20.19 37.90
N GLY A 120 6.35 21.43 37.49
CA GLY A 120 7.64 22.08 37.64
C GLY A 120 7.52 23.60 37.68
N LEU A 121 8.39 24.24 38.45
CA LEU A 121 8.54 25.69 38.48
C LEU A 121 10.01 26.05 38.63
N LYS A 122 10.49 26.97 37.80
CA LYS A 122 11.81 27.59 37.97
C LYS A 122 11.70 29.10 37.80
N THR A 123 12.42 29.82 38.64
CA THR A 123 12.65 31.25 38.48
C THR A 123 14.01 31.44 37.84
N VAL A 124 14.04 32.15 36.72
CA VAL A 124 15.27 32.60 36.09
C VAL A 124 15.55 34.01 36.60
N VAL A 125 16.72 34.20 37.20
CA VAL A 125 17.20 35.50 37.69
C VAL A 125 18.45 35.85 36.88
N GLY A 126 18.55 37.10 36.42
CA GLY A 126 19.62 37.59 35.56
C GLY A 126 19.79 39.11 35.61
N PRO A 127 20.66 39.62 34.72
CA PRO A 127 20.14 40.09 33.45
C PRO A 127 20.20 38.97 32.41
N PHE A 128 19.07 38.67 31.80
CA PHE A 128 18.94 37.83 30.61
C PHE A 128 18.93 38.76 29.40
N LEU A 129 20.09 38.90 28.75
CA LEU A 129 20.32 39.95 27.75
C LEU A 129 19.52 39.69 26.46
N ALA A 130 19.37 40.74 25.65
CA ALA A 130 18.76 40.61 24.33
C ALA A 130 19.54 39.63 23.47
N GLY A 131 18.85 38.65 22.88
CA GLY A 131 19.43 37.57 22.10
C GLY A 131 20.00 36.40 22.92
N ASP A 132 19.93 36.43 24.25
CA ASP A 132 20.33 35.29 25.08
C ASP A 132 19.30 34.15 24.96
N HIS A 133 19.77 32.93 25.21
CA HIS A 133 18.94 31.75 25.41
C HIS A 133 19.40 30.97 26.65
N LYS A 134 18.49 30.19 27.25
CA LYS A 134 18.76 29.45 28.47
C LYS A 134 18.01 28.12 28.51
N LEU A 135 18.78 27.04 28.54
CA LEU A 135 18.27 25.70 28.77
C LEU A 135 17.90 25.47 30.25
N LEU A 136 16.67 25.03 30.48
CA LEU A 136 16.13 24.68 31.79
C LEU A 136 15.70 23.21 31.81
N SER A 137 16.12 22.47 32.84
CA SER A 137 15.86 21.03 32.95
C SER A 137 14.95 20.68 34.12
N PHE A 138 13.88 19.94 33.87
CA PHE A 138 12.86 19.53 34.83
C PHE A 138 12.78 18.00 34.90
N PRO A 139 13.11 17.39 36.06
CA PRO A 139 12.85 15.96 36.27
C PRO A 139 11.35 15.68 36.21
N PHE A 140 10.96 14.62 35.51
CA PHE A 140 9.58 14.24 35.30
C PHE A 140 9.48 12.72 35.14
N ASN A 141 8.34 12.10 35.49
CA ASN A 141 8.15 10.67 35.25
C ASN A 141 7.20 10.48 34.06
N PHE A 142 7.61 9.68 33.08
CA PHE A 142 6.82 9.45 31.87
C PHE A 142 5.45 8.80 32.22
N PRO A 143 4.32 9.36 31.79
CA PRO A 143 2.99 8.87 32.17
C PRO A 143 2.59 7.58 31.44
N THR A 144 1.79 6.73 32.10
CA THR A 144 1.36 5.40 31.60
C THR A 144 0.71 5.41 30.22
N ASN A 145 -0.04 6.47 29.89
CA ASN A 145 -0.78 6.54 28.63
C ASN A 145 -0.29 7.69 27.74
N GLY A 146 0.92 8.21 27.98
CA GLY A 146 1.33 9.48 27.42
C GLY A 146 0.59 10.69 28.03
N GLY A 147 0.71 11.84 27.38
CA GLY A 147 0.13 13.12 27.83
C GLY A 147 0.81 14.32 27.19
N ASP A 148 0.38 15.53 27.52
CA ASP A 148 1.06 16.75 27.06
C ASP A 148 1.92 17.33 28.18
N ILE A 149 3.10 17.81 27.82
CA ILE A 149 3.91 18.68 28.66
C ILE A 149 3.81 20.09 28.10
N ILE A 150 3.32 21.03 28.91
CA ILE A 150 3.09 22.41 28.50
C ILE A 150 4.04 23.30 29.29
N ALA A 151 4.94 23.97 28.58
CA ALA A 151 5.79 25.02 29.13
C ALA A 151 5.09 26.37 28.97
N ILE A 152 4.97 27.13 30.05
CA ILE A 152 4.53 28.53 30.01
C ILE A 152 5.65 29.37 30.62
N ILE A 153 6.24 30.23 29.80
CA ILE A 153 7.17 31.27 30.23
C ILE A 153 6.38 32.56 30.51
N ASP A 154 6.90 33.41 31.39
CA ASP A 154 6.14 34.53 32.00
C ASP A 154 4.72 34.14 32.45
N ALA A 155 4.60 33.01 33.14
CA ALA A 155 3.29 32.44 33.50
C ALA A 155 2.45 33.28 34.49
N ASN A 156 2.95 34.44 34.93
CA ASN A 156 2.23 35.41 35.75
C ASN A 156 1.90 36.69 34.98
N ASN A 157 2.32 36.81 33.71
CA ASN A 157 2.15 37.98 32.86
C ASN A 157 2.78 39.24 33.49
N GLU A 158 3.96 39.09 34.11
CA GLU A 158 4.67 40.15 34.83
C GLU A 158 5.57 40.99 33.92
N ILE A 159 5.91 40.47 32.74
CA ILE A 159 6.68 41.17 31.72
C ILE A 159 5.67 41.72 30.69
N SER A 160 5.81 43.00 30.35
CA SER A 160 5.05 43.57 29.23
C SER A 160 5.85 43.33 27.95
N GLU A 161 5.31 42.48 27.08
CA GLU A 161 6.02 41.97 25.91
C GLU A 161 5.41 42.42 24.59
N LEU A 162 6.09 42.11 23.49
CA LEU A 162 5.56 42.40 22.16
C LEU A 162 4.49 41.37 21.74
N PHE A 163 4.70 40.09 22.07
CA PHE A 163 3.84 39.00 21.65
C PHE A 163 3.52 38.04 22.80
N GLU A 164 2.47 38.31 23.56
CA GLU A 164 2.05 37.44 24.68
C GLU A 164 1.74 35.97 24.28
N ASP A 165 1.53 35.71 22.98
CA ASP A 165 1.19 34.38 22.45
C ASP A 165 2.40 33.46 22.26
N ASN A 166 3.65 33.98 22.22
CA ASN A 166 4.87 33.18 22.05
C ASN A 166 5.42 32.64 23.38
N ASN A 167 4.63 32.74 24.46
CA ASN A 167 4.99 32.36 25.82
C ASN A 167 4.58 30.94 26.20
N ARG A 168 4.19 30.12 25.22
CA ARG A 168 3.67 28.77 25.46
C ARG A 168 4.18 27.78 24.41
N ALA A 169 4.69 26.65 24.88
CA ALA A 169 5.06 25.49 24.05
C ALA A 169 4.46 24.20 24.60
N THR A 170 4.21 23.21 23.74
CA THR A 170 3.64 21.90 24.09
C THR A 170 4.48 20.77 23.48
N LEU A 171 4.85 19.79 24.31
CA LEU A 171 5.42 18.51 23.89
C LEU A 171 4.39 17.40 24.10
N HIS A 172 4.06 16.68 23.04
CA HIS A 172 3.19 15.51 23.12
C HIS A 172 4.02 14.25 23.42
N LEU A 173 3.71 13.60 24.53
CA LEU A 173 4.28 12.35 24.98
C LEU A 173 3.34 11.19 24.63
N THR A 174 3.85 10.15 23.97
CA THR A 174 3.03 9.01 23.52
C THR A 174 3.73 7.69 23.82
N ASN A 175 2.98 6.70 24.31
CA ASN A 175 3.42 5.31 24.31
C ASN A 175 3.27 4.73 22.89
N THR A 176 4.35 4.26 22.27
CA THR A 176 4.28 3.73 20.90
C THR A 176 3.59 2.37 20.90
N ALA A 177 2.84 2.06 19.84
CA ALA A 177 2.25 0.73 19.68
C ALA A 177 3.31 -0.29 19.21
N PRO A 178 3.18 -1.57 19.63
CA PRO A 178 4.13 -2.59 19.23
C PRO A 178 4.08 -2.89 17.72
N GLN A 179 5.24 -3.21 17.14
CA GLN A 179 5.32 -3.75 15.79
C GLN A 179 5.00 -5.26 15.81
N SER A 180 3.81 -5.60 15.35
CA SER A 180 3.35 -6.99 15.28
C SER A 180 3.87 -7.71 14.03
N ARG A 181 4.30 -8.95 14.18
CA ARG A 181 4.77 -9.80 13.08
C ARG A 181 4.27 -11.23 13.24
N ILE A 182 3.77 -11.80 12.14
CA ILE A 182 3.30 -13.19 12.08
C ILE A 182 4.28 -14.00 11.23
N ILE A 183 4.65 -15.18 11.72
CA ILE A 183 5.23 -16.26 10.93
C ILE A 183 4.25 -17.42 10.93
N ALA A 184 3.84 -17.89 9.75
CA ALA A 184 2.99 -19.06 9.58
C ALA A 184 3.80 -20.22 8.99
N SER A 185 3.61 -21.44 9.50
CA SER A 185 4.32 -22.63 8.98
C SER A 185 3.91 -22.99 7.55
N LEU A 186 2.66 -22.68 7.18
CA LEU A 186 2.08 -22.84 5.85
C LEU A 186 1.18 -21.64 5.57
N THR A 187 1.16 -21.15 4.32
CA THR A 187 0.20 -20.14 3.84
C THR A 187 -0.83 -20.72 2.88
N SER A 188 -0.68 -21.98 2.48
CA SER A 188 -1.68 -22.71 1.71
C SER A 188 -1.59 -24.22 1.92
N GLY A 189 -2.69 -24.92 1.67
CA GLY A 189 -2.71 -26.38 1.71
C GLY A 189 -4.11 -27.00 1.62
N LYS A 190 -4.14 -28.33 1.55
CA LYS A 190 -5.40 -29.10 1.51
C LYS A 190 -6.04 -29.17 2.89
N LEU A 191 -7.37 -29.25 2.93
CA LEU A 191 -8.10 -29.58 4.15
C LEU A 191 -7.86 -31.04 4.62
N PRO A 192 -7.87 -31.31 5.94
CA PRO A 192 -7.73 -30.32 7.01
C PRO A 192 -6.29 -29.75 7.00
N LEU A 193 -6.17 -28.43 7.00
CA LEU A 193 -4.88 -27.74 7.00
C LEU A 193 -4.53 -27.31 8.42
N LYS A 194 -3.56 -27.98 9.04
CA LYS A 194 -2.97 -27.52 10.31
C LYS A 194 -1.87 -26.50 10.02
N VAL A 195 -1.98 -25.33 10.63
CA VAL A 195 -1.00 -24.23 10.56
C VAL A 195 -0.50 -23.92 11.96
N ASP A 196 0.81 -23.81 12.11
CA ASP A 196 1.46 -23.31 13.33
C ASP A 196 1.81 -21.83 13.10
N LEU A 197 1.47 -20.99 14.06
CA LEU A 197 1.60 -19.53 14.01
C LEU A 197 2.54 -19.06 15.12
N ASP A 198 3.40 -18.10 14.80
CA ASP A 198 4.44 -17.60 15.69
C ASP A 198 4.51 -16.07 15.65
N ALA A 199 4.33 -15.44 16.81
CA ALA A 199 4.41 -14.00 17.03
C ALA A 199 5.78 -13.54 17.56
N SER A 200 6.76 -14.45 17.73
CA SER A 200 8.04 -14.13 18.39
C SER A 200 8.89 -13.09 17.66
N GLY A 201 8.54 -12.75 16.42
CA GLY A 201 9.16 -11.66 15.67
C GLY A 201 8.57 -10.28 15.96
N SER A 202 7.55 -10.18 16.82
CA SER A 202 6.93 -8.93 17.25
C SER A 202 7.77 -8.27 18.34
N TYR A 203 7.83 -6.95 18.34
CA TYR A 203 8.60 -6.19 19.32
C TYR A 203 8.01 -4.80 19.54
N ASP A 204 8.41 -4.19 20.63
CA ASP A 204 8.07 -2.82 21.00
C ASP A 204 9.37 -1.99 21.07
N ILE A 205 9.34 -0.73 20.64
CA ILE A 205 10.58 0.05 20.51
C ILE A 205 11.07 0.55 21.87
N GLU A 206 10.16 0.73 22.83
CA GLU A 206 10.42 1.00 24.24
C GLU A 206 10.87 -0.28 24.98
N GLY A 207 10.76 -1.46 24.36
CA GLY A 207 11.20 -2.74 24.92
C GLY A 207 10.18 -3.38 25.86
N ASP A 208 8.92 -2.97 25.77
CA ASP A 208 7.87 -3.45 26.64
C ASP A 208 7.48 -4.91 26.39
N SER A 209 7.02 -5.56 27.47
CA SER A 209 6.51 -6.94 27.39
C SER A 209 5.16 -6.97 26.68
N LEU A 210 4.98 -7.94 25.79
CA LEU A 210 3.80 -8.06 24.94
C LEU A 210 2.92 -9.26 25.31
N SER A 211 1.62 -9.03 25.20
CA SER A 211 0.58 -10.07 25.20
C SER A 211 0.02 -10.23 23.79
N TYR A 212 -0.48 -11.42 23.44
CA TYR A 212 -0.87 -11.77 22.08
C TYR A 212 -2.22 -12.47 22.04
N VAL A 213 -3.09 -12.00 21.14
CA VAL A 213 -4.38 -12.61 20.83
C VAL A 213 -4.47 -12.88 19.34
N TRP A 214 -4.88 -14.10 18.97
CA TRP A 214 -5.03 -14.56 17.60
C TRP A 214 -6.50 -14.71 17.23
N ASN A 215 -6.86 -14.23 16.04
CA ASN A 215 -8.14 -14.50 15.39
C ASN A 215 -7.88 -15.22 14.07
N PHE A 216 -8.44 -16.41 13.88
CA PHE A 216 -8.16 -17.25 12.71
C PHE A 216 -8.97 -16.90 11.46
N GLY A 217 -10.00 -16.06 11.58
CA GLY A 217 -10.83 -15.63 10.46
C GLY A 217 -11.83 -16.66 9.94
N ASP A 218 -11.94 -17.84 10.57
CA ASP A 218 -12.87 -18.92 10.21
C ASP A 218 -14.07 -19.05 11.18
N GLY A 219 -14.17 -18.14 12.15
CA GLY A 219 -15.20 -18.15 13.19
C GLY A 219 -14.89 -19.03 14.40
N ALA A 220 -13.72 -19.69 14.44
CA ALA A 220 -13.26 -20.38 15.64
C ALA A 220 -12.96 -19.40 16.79
N PRO A 221 -13.00 -19.85 18.06
CA PRO A 221 -12.57 -19.03 19.20
C PRO A 221 -11.14 -18.51 19.02
N SER A 222 -10.87 -17.31 19.56
CA SER A 222 -9.52 -16.76 19.61
C SER A 222 -8.59 -17.61 20.48
N ALA A 223 -7.29 -17.47 20.26
CA ALA A 223 -6.26 -18.12 21.07
C ALA A 223 -5.23 -17.10 21.55
N ASP A 224 -4.64 -17.36 22.71
CA ASP A 224 -3.63 -16.48 23.32
C ASP A 224 -2.24 -17.12 23.29
N GLY A 225 -1.21 -16.28 23.19
CA GLY A 225 0.19 -16.68 23.38
C GLY A 225 1.09 -16.45 22.18
N VAL A 226 2.41 -16.59 22.41
CA VAL A 226 3.45 -16.31 21.40
C VAL A 226 3.37 -17.29 20.23
N LYS A 227 3.09 -18.57 20.50
CA LYS A 227 2.97 -19.62 19.49
C LYS A 227 1.68 -20.38 19.68
N VAL A 228 0.91 -20.53 18.61
CA VAL A 228 -0.37 -21.25 18.61
C VAL A 228 -0.46 -22.17 17.39
N SER A 229 -1.31 -23.20 17.46
CA SER A 229 -1.65 -24.05 16.33
C SER A 229 -3.14 -23.98 16.04
N HIS A 230 -3.52 -23.90 14.76
CA HIS A 230 -4.90 -23.93 14.32
C HIS A 230 -5.10 -24.91 13.17
N THR A 231 -6.29 -25.51 13.06
CA THR A 231 -6.63 -26.43 11.96
C THR A 231 -7.86 -25.94 11.22
N PHE A 232 -7.69 -25.57 9.96
CA PHE A 232 -8.77 -25.17 9.08
C PHE A 232 -9.42 -26.39 8.44
N ASN A 233 -10.72 -26.57 8.66
CA ASN A 233 -11.48 -27.75 8.23
C ASN A 233 -12.36 -27.51 7.00
N ALA A 234 -12.49 -26.27 6.54
CA ALA A 234 -13.23 -25.91 5.34
C ALA A 234 -12.28 -25.28 4.31
N ALA A 235 -12.63 -25.41 3.03
CA ALA A 235 -11.94 -24.69 1.97
C ALA A 235 -12.34 -23.22 2.01
N GLY A 236 -11.38 -22.33 1.75
CA GLY A 236 -11.57 -20.88 1.82
C GLY A 236 -10.25 -20.13 1.91
N VAL A 237 -10.33 -18.81 1.86
CA VAL A 237 -9.21 -17.91 2.15
C VAL A 237 -9.49 -17.25 3.50
N TYR A 238 -8.58 -17.44 4.45
CA TYR A 238 -8.72 -16.97 5.83
C TYR A 238 -7.71 -15.88 6.13
N SER A 239 -8.19 -14.74 6.65
CA SER A 239 -7.33 -13.67 7.16
C SER A 239 -7.08 -13.91 8.65
N VAL A 240 -5.93 -14.51 8.97
CA VAL A 240 -5.50 -14.70 10.36
C VAL A 240 -4.91 -13.40 10.88
N ALA A 241 -5.48 -12.84 11.93
CA ALA A 241 -5.04 -11.61 12.56
C ALA A 241 -4.37 -11.88 13.92
N LEU A 242 -3.25 -11.19 14.16
CA LEU A 242 -2.57 -11.09 15.44
C LEU A 242 -2.83 -9.71 16.02
N THR A 243 -3.19 -9.64 17.29
CA THR A 243 -3.22 -8.41 18.09
C THR A 243 -2.17 -8.56 19.19
N ALA A 244 -1.14 -7.71 19.18
CA ALA A 244 -0.18 -7.59 20.25
C ALA A 244 -0.49 -6.36 21.10
N VAL A 245 -0.54 -6.51 22.42
CA VAL A 245 -0.80 -5.41 23.36
C VAL A 245 0.35 -5.35 24.35
N ASP A 246 0.95 -4.17 24.49
CA ASP A 246 1.98 -3.93 25.50
C ASP A 246 1.38 -3.87 26.92
N LYS A 247 2.23 -3.77 27.94
CA LYS A 247 1.79 -3.69 29.34
C LYS A 247 1.04 -2.40 29.70
N TYR A 248 1.09 -1.37 28.85
CA TYR A 248 0.45 -0.06 29.06
C TYR A 248 -0.79 0.14 28.18
N GLY A 249 -1.14 -0.85 27.36
CA GLY A 249 -2.36 -0.90 26.57
C GLY A 249 -2.24 -0.37 25.14
N ALA A 250 -1.05 -0.02 24.63
CA ALA A 250 -0.94 0.28 23.20
C ALA A 250 -1.01 -1.02 22.38
N VAL A 251 -1.62 -0.93 21.20
CA VAL A 251 -2.06 -2.08 20.42
C VAL A 251 -1.44 -2.07 19.04
N GLY A 252 -0.72 -3.13 18.71
CA GLY A 252 -0.24 -3.44 17.36
C GLY A 252 -1.03 -4.59 16.75
N THR A 253 -1.16 -4.59 15.42
CA THR A 253 -1.82 -5.69 14.70
C THR A 253 -1.05 -6.13 13.46
N ALA A 254 -1.15 -7.41 13.12
CA ALA A 254 -0.64 -7.97 11.87
C ALA A 254 -1.64 -8.97 11.28
N VAL A 255 -1.59 -9.22 9.97
CA VAL A 255 -2.48 -10.17 9.27
C VAL A 255 -1.68 -11.04 8.31
N VAL A 256 -2.03 -12.33 8.21
CA VAL A 256 -1.55 -13.25 7.18
C VAL A 256 -2.73 -13.96 6.52
N SER A 257 -2.65 -14.17 5.20
CA SER A 257 -3.65 -14.90 4.44
C SER A 257 -3.30 -16.40 4.37
N ILE A 258 -4.25 -17.26 4.70
CA ILE A 258 -4.14 -18.72 4.62
C ILE A 258 -5.16 -19.25 3.62
N THR A 259 -4.70 -19.91 2.56
CA THR A 259 -5.57 -20.48 1.52
C THR A 259 -5.73 -21.99 1.70
N VAL A 260 -6.96 -22.42 1.98
CA VAL A 260 -7.31 -23.82 2.18
C VAL A 260 -8.16 -24.29 1.01
N TYR A 261 -7.80 -25.42 0.41
CA TYR A 261 -8.53 -25.97 -0.74
C TYR A 261 -9.00 -27.40 -0.50
N ASN A 262 -10.07 -27.77 -1.22
CA ASN A 262 -10.56 -29.14 -1.25
C ASN A 262 -9.86 -29.90 -2.38
N SER A 263 -9.33 -31.10 -2.10
CA SER A 263 -8.79 -32.01 -3.13
C SER A 263 -9.88 -32.76 -3.90
N ASP A 264 -11.11 -32.82 -3.38
CA ASP A 264 -12.15 -33.71 -3.90
C ASP A 264 -12.66 -33.30 -5.30
N ASN A 265 -12.52 -32.03 -5.68
CA ASN A 265 -12.92 -31.55 -7.02
C ASN A 265 -11.81 -31.64 -8.07
N CYS A 266 -10.60 -32.06 -7.68
CA CYS A 266 -9.49 -32.15 -8.61
C CYS A 266 -9.50 -33.46 -9.40
N LEU A 267 -10.12 -34.53 -8.91
CA LEU A 267 -10.11 -35.84 -9.58
C LEU A 267 -11.51 -36.28 -10.00
N GLN A 268 -12.06 -35.64 -11.04
CA GLN A 268 -13.39 -35.98 -11.54
C GLN A 268 -13.42 -37.43 -12.07
N SER A 269 -14.29 -38.27 -11.50
CA SER A 269 -14.37 -39.70 -11.86
C SER A 269 -15.38 -40.02 -12.96
N ASN A 270 -16.37 -39.16 -13.20
CA ASN A 270 -17.50 -39.41 -14.11
C ASN A 270 -17.41 -38.53 -15.36
N ILE A 271 -16.49 -38.86 -16.26
CA ILE A 271 -16.33 -38.19 -17.56
C ILE A 271 -16.75 -39.19 -18.64
N LEU A 272 -17.70 -38.79 -19.49
CA LEU A 272 -18.20 -39.66 -20.56
C LEU A 272 -17.12 -39.84 -21.63
N GLU A 273 -17.06 -41.02 -22.25
CA GLU A 273 -16.03 -41.32 -23.26
C GLU A 273 -16.11 -40.41 -24.50
N ASN A 274 -17.28 -39.84 -24.80
CA ASN A 274 -17.47 -38.89 -25.88
C ASN A 274 -17.09 -37.44 -25.50
N GLN A 275 -16.53 -37.22 -24.32
CA GLN A 275 -15.96 -35.97 -23.82
C GLN A 275 -14.46 -36.16 -23.56
N TRP A 276 -13.71 -35.06 -23.58
CA TRP A 276 -12.29 -35.07 -23.27
C TRP A 276 -12.08 -35.30 -21.78
N LYS A 277 -11.55 -36.47 -21.43
CA LYS A 277 -10.95 -36.70 -20.12
C LYS A 277 -9.53 -36.15 -20.14
N GLY A 278 -9.33 -34.99 -19.51
CA GLY A 278 -8.01 -34.37 -19.32
C GLY A 278 -7.36 -34.82 -18.02
N GLU A 279 -6.25 -35.54 -18.11
CA GLU A 279 -5.43 -35.98 -16.98
C GLU A 279 -4.17 -35.11 -16.90
N TYR A 280 -4.08 -34.28 -15.87
CA TYR A 280 -3.02 -33.28 -15.68
C TYR A 280 -2.01 -33.77 -14.62
N TYR A 281 -0.73 -33.64 -14.94
CA TYR A 281 0.39 -34.12 -14.14
C TYR A 281 1.33 -32.96 -13.83
N ASN A 282 1.84 -32.89 -12.60
CA ASN A 282 2.84 -31.89 -12.20
C ASN A 282 4.28 -32.35 -12.50
N ASN A 283 4.49 -32.83 -13.73
CA ASN A 283 5.78 -33.19 -14.32
C ASN A 283 5.62 -33.20 -15.86
N THR A 284 6.71 -33.17 -16.61
CA THR A 284 6.71 -33.13 -18.09
C THR A 284 6.67 -34.51 -18.77
N THR A 285 6.37 -35.58 -18.02
CA THR A 285 6.57 -36.97 -18.47
C THR A 285 5.32 -37.83 -18.40
N LEU A 286 4.17 -37.27 -18.03
CA LEU A 286 2.91 -38.00 -17.79
C LEU A 286 3.06 -39.15 -16.78
N ASN A 287 4.03 -39.03 -15.86
CA ASN A 287 4.35 -40.09 -14.90
C ASN A 287 3.56 -39.94 -13.60
N GLY A 288 3.25 -41.09 -12.99
CA GLY A 288 2.56 -41.17 -11.70
C GLY A 288 1.05 -41.00 -11.80
N GLN A 289 0.42 -40.66 -10.68
CA GLN A 289 -1.01 -40.34 -10.64
C GLN A 289 -1.24 -38.90 -11.09
N PRO A 290 -2.28 -38.61 -11.89
CA PRO A 290 -2.64 -37.24 -12.23
C PRO A 290 -3.01 -36.47 -10.96
N ARG A 291 -2.66 -35.19 -10.94
CA ARG A 291 -3.00 -34.25 -9.86
C ARG A 291 -4.37 -33.63 -10.10
N MET A 292 -4.79 -33.57 -11.36
CA MET A 292 -6.13 -33.16 -11.75
C MET A 292 -6.67 -34.06 -12.87
N ILE A 293 -7.91 -34.51 -12.75
CA ILE A 293 -8.72 -35.13 -13.80
C ILE A 293 -9.93 -34.22 -14.00
N ARG A 294 -10.10 -33.69 -15.21
CA ARG A 294 -11.15 -32.71 -15.55
C ARG A 294 -11.85 -33.10 -16.85
N ASN A 295 -13.15 -32.80 -16.93
CA ASN A 295 -13.88 -32.81 -18.19
C ASN A 295 -13.56 -31.54 -19.01
N ASP A 296 -12.85 -31.69 -20.12
CA ASP A 296 -12.50 -30.59 -21.04
C ASP A 296 -13.47 -30.45 -22.22
N GLY A 297 -14.68 -30.99 -22.06
CA GLY A 297 -15.80 -30.81 -22.99
C GLY A 297 -15.71 -31.71 -24.23
N ASP A 298 -16.50 -31.39 -25.25
CA ASP A 298 -16.69 -32.19 -26.46
C ASP A 298 -16.34 -31.41 -27.76
N SER A 299 -15.73 -30.24 -27.61
CA SER A 299 -15.21 -29.42 -28.72
C SER A 299 -13.75 -29.78 -29.04
N PHE A 300 -13.14 -29.06 -29.99
CA PHE A 300 -11.70 -29.13 -30.21
C PHE A 300 -10.92 -28.65 -28.98
N ILE A 301 -9.74 -29.22 -28.74
CA ILE A 301 -8.83 -28.74 -27.69
C ILE A 301 -8.25 -27.41 -28.17
N ASN A 302 -8.38 -26.36 -27.36
CA ASN A 302 -7.90 -25.01 -27.69
C ASN A 302 -7.47 -24.25 -26.43
N PHE A 303 -6.49 -24.80 -25.72
CA PHE A 303 -5.91 -24.15 -24.55
C PHE A 303 -4.76 -23.23 -24.95
N ASN A 304 -4.79 -22.06 -24.34
CA ASN A 304 -3.78 -21.04 -24.48
C ASN A 304 -3.64 -20.36 -23.13
N TRP A 305 -2.76 -20.90 -22.31
CA TRP A 305 -2.63 -20.50 -20.92
C TRP A 305 -1.87 -19.18 -20.82
N TYR A 306 -0.79 -18.98 -21.58
CA TYR A 306 0.17 -17.87 -21.47
C TYR A 306 0.68 -17.69 -20.01
N ASP A 307 -0.20 -17.15 -19.16
CA ASP A 307 -0.22 -17.02 -17.70
C ASP A 307 -1.72 -16.74 -17.33
N PRO A 308 -2.48 -17.57 -16.57
CA PRO A 308 -2.07 -18.50 -15.52
C PRO A 308 -2.05 -20.00 -15.89
N GLU A 309 -1.47 -20.79 -14.99
CA GLU A 309 -1.41 -22.25 -15.03
C GLU A 309 -2.79 -22.94 -15.09
N PRO A 310 -2.87 -24.24 -15.46
CA PRO A 310 -4.15 -24.95 -15.55
C PRO A 310 -4.95 -24.99 -14.24
N SER A 311 -4.28 -25.13 -13.09
CA SER A 311 -4.89 -25.10 -11.75
C SER A 311 -3.83 -25.16 -10.63
N THR A 312 -3.50 -24.02 -10.01
CA THR A 312 -2.74 -24.00 -8.75
C THR A 312 -3.45 -24.74 -7.63
N ILE A 313 -4.79 -24.68 -7.58
CA ILE A 313 -5.62 -25.35 -6.57
C ILE A 313 -5.42 -26.88 -6.59
N CYS A 314 -5.27 -27.47 -7.77
CA CYS A 314 -5.00 -28.89 -7.93
C CYS A 314 -3.51 -29.23 -7.94
N GLY A 315 -2.64 -28.27 -7.62
CA GLY A 315 -1.20 -28.46 -7.57
C GLY A 315 -0.59 -28.75 -8.93
N ILE A 316 -1.10 -28.12 -9.98
CA ILE A 316 -0.44 -27.99 -11.28
C ILE A 316 0.34 -26.68 -11.26
N SER A 317 1.66 -26.78 -11.41
CA SER A 317 2.54 -25.62 -11.54
C SER A 317 2.36 -24.92 -12.90
N GLN A 318 2.75 -23.65 -12.98
CA GLN A 318 2.80 -22.89 -14.24
C GLN A 318 3.72 -23.54 -15.28
N ASP A 319 4.89 -23.97 -14.83
CA ASP A 319 5.88 -24.67 -15.64
C ASP A 319 5.97 -26.14 -15.23
N GLN A 320 6.59 -26.95 -16.09
CA GLN A 320 6.90 -28.36 -15.82
C GLN A 320 5.68 -29.24 -15.56
N PHE A 321 4.60 -29.05 -16.31
CA PHE A 321 3.40 -29.88 -16.26
C PHE A 321 3.17 -30.65 -17.57
N SER A 322 2.28 -31.63 -17.55
CA SER A 322 1.85 -32.33 -18.75
C SER A 322 0.38 -32.74 -18.65
N VAL A 323 -0.23 -32.98 -19.81
CA VAL A 323 -1.65 -33.34 -19.91
C VAL A 323 -1.84 -34.46 -20.92
N ARG A 324 -2.69 -35.44 -20.57
CA ARG A 324 -3.23 -36.43 -21.50
C ARG A 324 -4.72 -36.22 -21.63
N TRP A 325 -5.17 -35.82 -22.82
CA TRP A 325 -6.58 -35.81 -23.19
C TRP A 325 -6.94 -37.10 -23.92
N THR A 326 -7.98 -37.78 -23.48
CA THR A 326 -8.51 -38.99 -24.12
C THR A 326 -9.99 -38.81 -24.45
N ARG A 327 -10.39 -39.18 -25.68
CA ARG A 327 -11.79 -39.15 -26.11
C ARG A 327 -12.08 -40.15 -27.23
N SER A 328 -13.25 -40.77 -27.17
CA SER A 328 -13.85 -41.57 -28.24
C SER A 328 -14.69 -40.69 -29.16
N ILE A 329 -14.37 -40.67 -30.45
CA ILE A 329 -15.02 -39.82 -31.46
C ILE A 329 -15.56 -40.68 -32.60
N VAL A 330 -16.79 -40.41 -33.03
CA VAL A 330 -17.39 -41.08 -34.19
C VAL A 330 -17.00 -40.33 -35.47
N PHE A 331 -16.33 -41.02 -36.40
CA PHE A 331 -15.96 -40.49 -37.71
C PHE A 331 -16.76 -41.15 -38.83
N THR A 332 -17.05 -40.35 -39.87
CA THR A 332 -17.45 -40.90 -41.18
C THR A 332 -16.19 -41.36 -41.94
N PRO A 333 -16.29 -42.34 -42.84
CA PRO A 333 -15.13 -42.85 -43.55
C PRO A 333 -14.53 -41.76 -44.44
N GLY A 334 -13.21 -41.60 -44.41
CA GLY A 334 -12.52 -40.59 -45.20
C GLY A 334 -11.13 -40.25 -44.70
N THR A 335 -10.45 -39.36 -45.42
CA THR A 335 -9.14 -38.83 -45.00
C THR A 335 -9.33 -37.51 -44.26
N TYR A 336 -8.86 -37.46 -43.02
CA TYR A 336 -8.91 -36.29 -42.14
C TYR A 336 -7.54 -35.67 -42.00
N ARG A 337 -7.45 -34.35 -42.02
CA ARG A 337 -6.23 -33.63 -41.62
C ARG A 337 -6.36 -33.21 -40.17
N PHE A 338 -5.53 -33.79 -39.31
CA PHE A 338 -5.34 -33.35 -37.93
C PHE A 338 -4.31 -32.21 -37.90
N SER A 339 -4.58 -31.21 -37.06
CA SER A 339 -3.72 -30.05 -36.81
C SER A 339 -3.46 -29.96 -35.31
N MET A 340 -2.20 -30.06 -34.91
CA MET A 340 -1.75 -30.02 -33.52
C MET A 340 -0.78 -28.85 -33.34
N SER A 341 -1.16 -27.84 -32.56
CA SER A 341 -0.26 -26.74 -32.17
C SER A 341 0.13 -26.88 -30.71
N VAL A 342 1.43 -26.88 -30.44
CA VAL A 342 1.99 -27.05 -29.08
C VAL A 342 3.15 -26.10 -28.82
N ASP A 343 3.19 -25.58 -27.60
CA ASP A 343 4.29 -24.85 -26.94
C ASP A 343 4.31 -25.37 -25.50
N ASP A 344 5.17 -26.30 -25.07
CA ASP A 344 6.30 -26.90 -25.79
C ASP A 344 5.92 -28.06 -26.75
N GLY A 345 5.71 -29.26 -26.20
CA GLY A 345 5.74 -30.51 -26.96
C GLY A 345 4.44 -31.30 -26.90
N GLY A 346 4.22 -32.19 -27.87
CA GLY A 346 3.02 -33.02 -27.87
C GLY A 346 3.06 -34.25 -28.76
N ARG A 347 2.13 -35.16 -28.52
CA ARG A 347 1.90 -36.38 -29.31
C ARG A 347 0.42 -36.56 -29.63
N LEU A 348 0.14 -36.99 -30.85
CA LEU A 348 -1.19 -37.39 -31.29
C LEU A 348 -1.20 -38.89 -31.55
N VAL A 349 -2.09 -39.60 -30.87
CA VAL A 349 -2.28 -41.05 -31.02
C VAL A 349 -3.74 -41.31 -31.41
N ILE A 350 -3.96 -42.11 -32.45
CA ILE A 350 -5.29 -42.51 -32.91
C ILE A 350 -5.33 -44.03 -33.00
N ASP A 351 -6.30 -44.67 -32.34
CA ASP A 351 -6.45 -46.13 -32.23
C ASP A 351 -5.16 -46.86 -31.82
N GLY A 352 -4.40 -46.25 -30.91
CA GLY A 352 -3.12 -46.77 -30.43
C GLY A 352 -1.93 -46.54 -31.36
N GLN A 353 -2.11 -45.93 -32.53
CA GLN A 353 -1.03 -45.57 -33.44
C GLN A 353 -0.59 -44.12 -33.24
N THR A 354 0.71 -43.90 -33.02
CA THR A 354 1.28 -42.55 -32.95
C THR A 354 1.32 -41.93 -34.35
N ILE A 355 0.57 -40.85 -34.54
CA ILE A 355 0.45 -40.10 -35.79
C ILE A 355 1.43 -38.94 -35.85
N ILE A 356 1.58 -38.21 -34.74
CA ILE A 356 2.55 -37.11 -34.59
C ILE A 356 3.29 -37.35 -33.29
N ASP A 357 4.63 -37.31 -33.33
CA ASP A 357 5.49 -37.40 -32.15
C ASP A 357 6.48 -36.23 -32.14
N LYS A 358 6.17 -35.23 -31.32
CA LYS A 358 6.95 -33.99 -31.15
C LYS A 358 7.08 -33.66 -29.67
N TRP A 359 7.56 -34.64 -28.89
CA TRP A 359 7.87 -34.46 -27.48
C TRP A 359 9.24 -33.77 -27.27
N ILE A 360 9.34 -32.52 -27.71
CA ILE A 360 10.56 -31.71 -27.69
C ILE A 360 10.24 -30.28 -27.21
N ASP A 361 11.25 -29.59 -26.66
CA ASP A 361 11.13 -28.19 -26.21
C ASP A 361 11.14 -27.27 -27.43
N GLN A 362 10.19 -26.35 -27.52
CA GLN A 362 10.00 -25.47 -28.68
C GLN A 362 8.91 -24.42 -28.43
N ALA A 363 8.97 -23.29 -29.13
CA ALA A 363 7.85 -22.35 -29.18
C ALA A 363 6.63 -22.90 -29.94
N GLU A 364 5.47 -22.24 -29.83
CA GLU A 364 4.21 -22.63 -30.50
C GLU A 364 4.43 -23.01 -31.97
N THR A 365 4.31 -24.31 -32.26
CA THR A 365 4.53 -24.86 -33.59
C THR A 365 3.36 -25.74 -34.01
N LEU A 366 2.86 -25.51 -35.22
CA LEU A 366 1.80 -26.30 -35.85
C LEU A 366 2.37 -27.52 -36.58
N TYR A 367 1.86 -28.70 -36.25
CA TYR A 367 2.06 -29.94 -36.99
C TYR A 367 0.76 -30.44 -37.60
N GLN A 368 0.85 -31.03 -38.79
CA GLN A 368 -0.30 -31.59 -39.49
C GLN A 368 -0.01 -33.00 -39.99
N ALA A 369 -1.02 -33.86 -39.94
CA ALA A 369 -0.99 -35.20 -40.50
C ALA A 369 -2.34 -35.55 -41.13
N ASN A 370 -2.30 -36.24 -42.28
CA ASN A 370 -3.50 -36.79 -42.90
C ASN A 370 -3.66 -38.25 -42.45
N VAL A 371 -4.84 -38.60 -41.94
CA VAL A 371 -5.18 -39.94 -41.43
C VAL A 371 -6.43 -40.43 -42.13
N THR A 372 -6.37 -41.62 -42.73
CA THR A 372 -7.56 -42.26 -43.32
C THR A 372 -8.26 -43.08 -42.24
N LEU A 373 -9.50 -42.72 -41.94
CA LEU A 373 -10.33 -43.37 -40.93
C LEU A 373 -11.48 -44.14 -41.59
N THR A 374 -11.84 -45.26 -40.98
CA THR A 374 -13.05 -46.01 -41.31
C THR A 374 -14.28 -45.36 -40.70
N ALA A 375 -15.48 -45.82 -41.08
CA ALA A 375 -16.68 -45.43 -40.35
C ALA A 375 -16.66 -46.05 -38.95
N GLY A 376 -16.95 -45.27 -37.91
CA GLY A 376 -17.10 -45.80 -36.56
C GLY A 376 -16.49 -44.94 -35.47
N THR A 377 -16.40 -45.50 -34.27
CA THR A 377 -15.78 -44.85 -33.11
C THR A 377 -14.27 -45.09 -33.14
N HIS A 378 -13.51 -44.02 -33.04
CA HIS A 378 -12.05 -44.02 -32.97
C HIS A 378 -11.60 -43.39 -31.66
N LEU A 379 -10.55 -43.95 -31.04
CA LEU A 379 -9.97 -43.40 -29.83
C LEU A 379 -8.91 -42.37 -30.21
N VAL A 380 -9.08 -41.13 -29.77
CA VAL A 380 -8.11 -40.06 -29.98
C VAL A 380 -7.48 -39.68 -28.65
N ILE A 381 -6.16 -39.69 -28.61
CA ILE A 381 -5.36 -39.27 -27.46
C ILE A 381 -4.45 -38.13 -27.91
N PHE A 382 -4.53 -37.00 -27.19
CA PHE A 382 -3.62 -35.87 -27.32
C PHE A 382 -2.83 -35.73 -26.03
N GLU A 383 -1.51 -35.83 -26.14
CA GLU A 383 -0.59 -35.62 -25.03
C GLU A 383 0.19 -34.33 -25.26
N TYR A 384 0.44 -33.61 -24.18
CA TYR A 384 1.12 -32.32 -24.17
C TYR A 384 2.02 -32.18 -22.95
N TYR A 385 3.12 -31.45 -23.06
CA TYR A 385 3.84 -30.94 -21.90
C TYR A 385 4.29 -29.50 -22.08
N GLU A 386 4.42 -28.83 -20.93
CA GLU A 386 5.01 -27.50 -20.77
C GLU A 386 6.27 -27.64 -19.91
N LYS A 387 7.40 -27.11 -20.36
CA LYS A 387 8.63 -27.09 -19.57
C LYS A 387 8.85 -25.75 -18.90
N THR A 388 8.82 -24.66 -19.66
CA THR A 388 8.99 -23.29 -19.18
C THR A 388 8.41 -22.29 -20.18
N GLY A 389 7.70 -21.28 -19.68
CA GLY A 389 7.29 -20.14 -20.50
C GLY A 389 5.84 -20.22 -20.93
N ALA A 390 5.55 -20.00 -22.22
CA ALA A 390 4.19 -19.84 -22.70
C ALA A 390 3.56 -21.20 -23.04
N ALA A 391 2.53 -21.59 -22.29
CA ALA A 391 1.87 -22.87 -22.50
C ALA A 391 0.71 -22.80 -23.51
N VAL A 392 0.83 -23.52 -24.64
CA VAL A 392 -0.20 -23.63 -25.68
C VAL A 392 -0.44 -25.08 -26.08
N ALA A 393 -1.71 -25.50 -26.12
CA ALA A 393 -2.10 -26.83 -26.58
C ALA A 393 -3.41 -26.77 -27.38
N LYS A 394 -3.35 -27.03 -28.68
CA LYS A 394 -4.50 -27.00 -29.58
C LYS A 394 -4.55 -28.25 -30.46
N LEU A 395 -5.72 -28.86 -30.61
CA LEU A 395 -5.96 -29.97 -31.51
C LEU A 395 -7.29 -29.80 -32.26
N SER A 396 -7.24 -29.81 -33.58
CA SER A 396 -8.42 -29.82 -34.46
C SER A 396 -8.25 -30.79 -35.63
N TRP A 397 -9.34 -31.06 -36.36
CA TRP A 397 -9.28 -31.83 -37.61
C TRP A 397 -10.34 -31.38 -38.61
N GLN A 398 -10.13 -31.74 -39.89
CA GLN A 398 -11.10 -31.52 -40.97
C GLN A 398 -11.15 -32.71 -41.93
N ASN A 399 -12.34 -33.05 -42.44
CA ASN A 399 -12.50 -34.09 -43.45
C ASN A 399 -12.16 -33.54 -44.85
N LEU A 400 -11.10 -34.06 -45.48
CA LEU A 400 -10.58 -33.57 -46.76
C LEU A 400 -11.45 -33.94 -47.98
N GLN A 401 -12.36 -34.90 -47.85
CA GLN A 401 -13.22 -35.36 -48.94
C GLN A 401 -14.57 -34.62 -48.99
N SER A 402 -14.96 -33.97 -47.89
CA SER A 402 -16.27 -33.33 -47.77
C SER A 402 -16.34 -31.90 -48.32
N GLY A 403 -15.20 -31.27 -48.64
CA GLY A 403 -15.15 -29.82 -48.93
C GLY A 403 -15.61 -28.92 -47.75
N GLN A 404 -16.06 -29.51 -46.64
CA GLN A 404 -16.45 -28.83 -45.41
C GLN A 404 -15.20 -28.67 -44.54
N LYS A 405 -14.72 -27.43 -44.40
CA LYS A 405 -13.77 -27.08 -43.34
C LYS A 405 -14.54 -27.07 -42.02
N GLU A 406 -14.32 -28.04 -41.15
CA GLU A 406 -14.66 -27.88 -39.73
C GLU A 406 -13.60 -26.98 -39.10
N VAL A 407 -13.86 -25.66 -39.13
CA VAL A 407 -13.02 -24.66 -38.46
C VAL A 407 -13.47 -24.59 -37.00
N PRO A 408 -12.57 -24.55 -36.01
CA PRO A 408 -12.95 -24.28 -34.63
C PRO A 408 -13.78 -22.99 -34.55
N ILE A 409 -14.87 -22.99 -33.77
CA ILE A 409 -15.71 -21.79 -33.55
C ILE A 409 -14.90 -20.65 -32.88
N ALA A 410 -13.71 -20.95 -32.37
CA ALA A 410 -12.83 -20.03 -31.65
C ALA A 410 -11.94 -19.11 -32.52
N TRP A 411 -12.00 -19.17 -33.86
CA TRP A 411 -11.22 -18.24 -34.72
C TRP A 411 -11.89 -16.86 -34.89
N TYR A 412 -13.02 -16.62 -34.23
CA TYR A 412 -13.63 -15.30 -34.18
C TYR A 412 -13.22 -14.59 -32.87
N LYS A 413 -12.55 -13.43 -32.99
CA LYS A 413 -12.57 -12.45 -31.89
C LYS A 413 -14.01 -11.98 -31.74
N PHE A 414 -14.63 -12.25 -30.60
CA PHE A 414 -15.78 -11.49 -30.16
C PHE A 414 -15.25 -10.15 -29.61
N GLU A 415 -15.46 -9.06 -30.34
CA GLU A 415 -15.54 -7.76 -29.65
C GLU A 415 -16.87 -7.72 -28.91
N SER A 416 -16.82 -7.39 -27.63
CA SER A 416 -17.93 -7.49 -26.68
C SER A 416 -19.22 -6.82 -27.17
N ASN A 417 -20.35 -7.42 -26.82
CA ASN A 417 -21.68 -6.83 -26.99
C ASN A 417 -21.74 -5.43 -26.35
N GLY A 418 -21.94 -4.41 -27.17
CA GLY A 418 -22.25 -3.04 -26.75
C GLY A 418 -23.62 -2.61 -27.26
N ASN A 419 -24.31 -1.80 -26.45
CA ASN A 419 -25.50 -1.07 -26.91
C ASN A 419 -25.06 0.24 -27.56
N ASP A 420 -25.78 0.71 -28.59
CA ASP A 420 -25.58 2.08 -29.06
C ASP A 420 -26.06 3.09 -28.00
N SER A 421 -25.80 4.38 -28.24
CA SER A 421 -26.23 5.49 -27.37
C SER A 421 -27.76 5.64 -27.25
N SER A 422 -28.53 4.82 -27.96
CA SER A 422 -29.99 4.74 -27.89
C SER A 422 -30.49 3.47 -27.18
N GLY A 423 -29.59 2.62 -26.66
CA GLY A 423 -29.92 1.40 -25.93
C GLY A 423 -30.30 0.20 -26.80
N ASN A 424 -30.13 0.27 -28.12
CA ASN A 424 -30.40 -0.85 -29.01
C ASN A 424 -29.21 -1.81 -29.09
N GLN A 425 -29.49 -3.11 -29.06
CA GLN A 425 -28.50 -4.15 -29.31
C GLN A 425 -28.05 -4.10 -30.78
N ILE A 426 -26.76 -3.90 -31.00
CA ILE A 426 -26.13 -4.03 -32.31
C ILE A 426 -25.65 -5.46 -32.47
N ASN A 427 -26.34 -6.27 -33.28
CA ASN A 427 -25.87 -7.63 -33.58
C ASN A 427 -24.67 -7.54 -34.54
N GLY A 428 -23.48 -7.91 -34.04
CA GLY A 428 -22.23 -7.91 -34.81
C GLY A 428 -22.31 -8.80 -36.06
N LYS A 429 -21.76 -8.30 -37.17
CA LYS A 429 -21.67 -9.00 -38.45
C LYS A 429 -20.36 -9.77 -38.53
N LEU A 430 -20.43 -11.07 -38.84
CA LEU A 430 -19.28 -11.94 -39.07
C LEU A 430 -18.45 -11.45 -40.27
N PHE A 431 -17.18 -11.13 -40.06
CA PHE A 431 -16.19 -11.05 -41.14
C PHE A 431 -15.19 -12.20 -40.94
N GLY A 432 -15.09 -13.08 -41.94
CA GLY A 432 -13.97 -14.01 -42.04
C GLY A 432 -12.82 -13.28 -42.71
N ASP A 433 -11.64 -13.24 -42.09
CA ASP A 433 -10.44 -12.74 -42.75
C ASP A 433 -9.81 -13.88 -43.58
N PRO A 434 -9.41 -13.64 -44.84
CA PRO A 434 -8.97 -14.69 -45.74
C PRO A 434 -7.44 -14.69 -45.87
N PHE A 435 -6.69 -15.25 -44.91
CA PHE A 435 -5.30 -15.64 -45.14
C PHE A 435 -4.96 -16.94 -44.42
#